data_AF-U9SY01-F1
#
_entry.id   AF-U9SY01-F1
#
_cell.length_a   1.000
_cell.length_b   1.000
_cell.length_c   1.000
_cell.angle_alpha   90.00
_cell.angle_beta   90.00
_cell.angle_gamma   90.00
#
_symmetry.space_group_name_H-M   'P 1'
#
loop_
_entity.id
_entity.type
_entity.pdbx_description
1 polymer ?
#
loop_
_entity_poly.entity_id
_entity_poly.type
_entity_poly.pdbx_seq_one_letter_code
_entity_poly.pdbx_strand_id
1 'polypeptide(L)'
;MYMNQTSLKVLEYVQYSDVTYDIYPSPRDFLKNLTELTFSSNISPELLINLTQTCHNLFLLDVVIIYHVPKELVDLITIQKNLKCFGMMIHDGPKDEINSIPLLTMELPKTLTRFVVVGGNYKISLSFLVNFTNLQELEISFDFSECIESFEKLQDAIFPQLQILIIKYSCPRMEFLIKFLKNNGKNLKKIHIDVDDCESGISEDSDVDSINSLNLTIAKYCPNIRKLSTGFSDKALETLKILFNNCQYLESIKIWCGDRFLNEKEALETVLKYSKNIYEIILQYQFDLKFELFPSELESFFIDWKKRIPQKPLSFVIIDSAFCKNRLDKNVENMKIIETYTKLGVVKNFEIGDYS
;
A
#
# COMPACT_ATOMS: atom_id res chain seq x y z
N MET A 1 36.76 -14.94 9.51
CA MET A 1 36.45 -13.57 9.97
C MET A 1 36.11 -13.67 11.45
N TYR A 2 36.96 -13.16 12.35
CA TYR A 2 36.69 -13.18 13.80
C TYR A 2 35.61 -12.14 14.10
N MET A 3 34.36 -12.60 14.27
CA MET A 3 33.25 -11.73 14.68
C MET A 3 33.13 -11.75 16.21
N ASN A 4 33.15 -10.56 16.81
CA ASN A 4 32.86 -10.34 18.21
C ASN A 4 31.44 -10.85 18.53
N GLN A 5 31.24 -11.44 19.71
CA GLN A 5 29.96 -12.02 20.20
C GLN A 5 28.86 -10.96 20.42
N THR A 6 28.40 -10.30 19.35
CA THR A 6 27.20 -9.48 19.37
C THR A 6 26.06 -10.32 18.79
N SER A 7 25.05 -10.58 19.61
CA SER A 7 23.86 -11.33 19.17
C SER A 7 23.11 -10.60 18.06
N LEU A 8 22.76 -11.31 16.98
CA LEU A 8 22.07 -10.74 15.83
C LEU A 8 20.58 -10.47 16.15
N LYS A 9 20.07 -9.30 15.77
CA LYS A 9 18.65 -8.93 15.92
C LYS A 9 17.86 -8.96 14.62
N VAL A 10 18.52 -8.65 13.51
CA VAL A 10 17.94 -8.58 12.17
C VAL A 10 18.78 -9.43 11.24
N LEU A 11 18.13 -10.31 10.49
CA LEU A 11 18.77 -11.13 9.46
C LEU A 11 17.98 -10.98 8.17
N GLU A 12 18.66 -10.57 7.12
CA GLU A 12 18.12 -10.52 5.76
C GLU A 12 18.97 -11.47 4.90
N TYR A 13 18.33 -12.51 4.38
CA TYR A 13 18.92 -13.55 3.54
C TYR A 13 18.04 -13.81 2.33
N VAL A 14 18.03 -12.87 1.39
CA VAL A 14 17.23 -12.97 0.17
C VAL A 14 18.13 -13.42 -0.98
N GLN A 15 17.78 -14.55 -1.58
CA GLN A 15 18.48 -15.12 -2.71
C GLN A 15 17.50 -15.54 -3.80
N TYR A 16 17.62 -14.96 -5.00
CA TYR A 16 16.74 -15.23 -6.14
C TYR A 16 17.27 -16.30 -7.13
N SER A 17 18.45 -16.86 -6.86
CA SER A 17 19.10 -17.87 -7.72
C SER A 17 19.16 -19.23 -7.04
N ASP A 18 19.22 -20.30 -7.83
CA ASP A 18 19.32 -21.70 -7.35
C ASP A 18 20.65 -22.04 -6.65
N VAL A 19 21.60 -21.11 -6.61
CA VAL A 19 22.95 -21.36 -6.10
C VAL A 19 23.00 -21.11 -4.59
N THR A 20 22.56 -22.06 -3.78
CA THR A 20 22.64 -21.93 -2.31
C THR A 20 24.07 -21.62 -1.85
N TYR A 21 24.28 -20.45 -1.25
CA TYR A 21 25.50 -20.17 -0.51
C TYR A 21 25.34 -20.68 0.91
N ASP A 22 26.11 -21.70 1.28
CA ASP A 22 26.10 -22.19 2.66
C ASP A 22 26.61 -21.08 3.60
N ILE A 23 25.70 -20.51 4.38
CA ILE A 23 26.09 -19.84 5.62
C ILE A 23 26.54 -20.94 6.57
N TYR A 24 27.85 -21.20 6.57
CA TYR A 24 28.49 -22.09 7.54
C TYR A 24 28.01 -21.73 8.95
N PRO A 25 27.68 -22.72 9.80
CA PRO A 25 26.86 -22.49 10.97
C PRO A 25 27.57 -21.51 11.91
N SER A 26 27.01 -20.30 12.00
CA SER A 26 27.30 -19.41 13.11
C SER A 26 26.88 -20.11 14.41
N PRO A 27 27.57 -19.86 15.54
CA PRO A 27 27.25 -20.50 16.81
C PRO A 27 25.75 -20.37 17.12
N ARG A 28 25.10 -21.43 17.63
CA ARG A 28 23.63 -21.45 17.90
C ARG A 28 23.15 -20.23 18.70
N ASP A 29 24.01 -19.66 19.54
CA ASP A 29 23.71 -18.47 20.34
C ASP A 29 23.57 -17.17 19.52
N PHE A 30 24.06 -17.14 18.27
CA PHE A 30 24.05 -15.97 17.41
C PHE A 30 22.64 -15.60 16.91
N LEU A 31 21.79 -16.61 16.67
CA LEU A 31 20.44 -16.47 16.13
C LEU A 31 19.35 -16.34 17.22
N LYS A 32 19.69 -16.65 18.48
CA LYS A 32 18.73 -16.70 19.59
C LYS A 32 18.01 -15.37 19.87
N ASN A 33 18.66 -14.25 19.58
CA ASN A 33 18.12 -12.90 19.83
C ASN A 33 17.51 -12.26 18.58
N LEU A 34 17.29 -13.05 17.54
CA LEU A 34 16.68 -12.58 16.30
C LEU A 34 15.23 -12.15 16.55
N THR A 35 14.90 -10.93 16.14
CA THR A 35 13.55 -10.35 16.23
C THR A 35 12.95 -10.11 14.85
N GLU A 36 13.78 -9.96 13.83
CA GLU A 36 13.35 -9.70 12.45
C GLU A 36 14.11 -10.65 11.53
N LEU A 37 13.37 -11.38 10.71
CA LEU A 37 13.91 -12.35 9.76
C LEU A 37 13.25 -12.16 8.41
N THR A 38 14.08 -11.88 7.40
CA THR A 38 13.68 -11.87 5.99
C THR A 38 14.48 -12.92 5.26
N PHE A 39 13.84 -13.84 4.53
CA PHE A 39 14.58 -14.84 3.76
C PHE A 39 13.84 -15.41 2.55
N SER A 40 14.59 -15.99 1.61
CA SER A 40 14.02 -16.73 0.47
C SER A 40 13.79 -18.21 0.78
N SER A 41 12.70 -18.79 0.27
CA SER A 41 12.30 -20.17 0.58
C SER A 41 13.21 -21.26 0.00
N ASN A 42 14.11 -20.91 -0.92
CA ASN A 42 15.20 -21.76 -1.42
C ASN A 42 16.42 -21.82 -0.48
N ILE A 43 16.31 -21.29 0.75
CA ILE A 43 17.32 -21.45 1.80
C ILE A 43 17.59 -22.93 2.09
N SER A 44 18.82 -23.24 2.53
CA SER A 44 19.17 -24.60 2.95
C SER A 44 18.22 -25.11 4.06
N PRO A 45 17.64 -26.32 3.92
CA PRO A 45 16.80 -26.93 4.95
C PRO A 45 17.51 -27.02 6.31
N GLU A 46 18.83 -27.24 6.34
CA GLU A 46 19.61 -27.29 7.57
C GLU A 46 19.62 -25.95 8.32
N LEU A 47 19.73 -24.85 7.56
CA LEU A 47 19.67 -23.51 8.13
C LEU A 47 18.26 -23.19 8.65
N LEU A 48 17.23 -23.59 7.93
CA LEU A 48 15.84 -23.42 8.37
C LEU A 48 15.53 -24.22 9.64
N ILE A 49 16.01 -25.47 9.74
CA ILE A 49 15.93 -26.28 10.96
C ILE A 49 16.64 -25.57 12.13
N ASN A 50 17.83 -25.01 11.89
CA ASN A 50 18.57 -24.28 12.92
C ASN A 50 17.83 -23.01 13.39
N LEU A 51 17.22 -22.27 12.46
CA LEU A 51 16.35 -21.12 12.78
C LEU A 51 15.17 -21.57 13.64
N THR A 52 14.48 -22.64 13.28
CA THR A 52 13.37 -23.20 14.08
C THR A 52 13.82 -23.64 15.47
N GLN A 53 15.03 -24.17 15.62
CA GLN A 53 15.54 -24.59 16.93
C GLN A 53 15.97 -23.42 17.84
N THR A 54 16.34 -22.27 17.28
CA THR A 54 17.00 -21.19 18.02
C THR A 54 16.18 -19.90 18.11
N CYS A 55 15.41 -19.57 17.08
CA CYS A 55 14.61 -18.34 16.97
C CYS A 55 13.19 -18.57 17.46
N HIS A 56 12.89 -18.20 18.71
CA HIS A 56 11.55 -18.38 19.32
C HIS A 56 10.80 -17.07 19.61
N ASN A 57 11.41 -15.93 19.28
CA ASN A 57 10.94 -14.60 19.66
C ASN A 57 10.88 -13.62 18.47
N LEU A 58 10.60 -14.12 17.26
CA LEU A 58 10.44 -13.26 16.10
C LEU A 58 9.24 -12.33 16.30
N PHE A 59 9.46 -11.05 16.01
CA PHE A 59 8.45 -10.01 15.91
C PHE A 59 7.98 -9.86 14.46
N LEU A 60 8.94 -9.88 13.52
CA LEU A 60 8.71 -9.78 12.08
C LEU A 60 9.31 -10.99 11.37
N LEU A 61 8.52 -11.58 10.50
CA LEU A 61 8.94 -12.63 9.57
C LEU A 61 8.48 -12.25 8.17
N ASP A 62 9.41 -12.10 7.25
CA ASP A 62 9.14 -11.84 5.84
C ASP A 62 9.76 -12.95 4.99
N VAL A 63 9.00 -13.50 4.06
CA VAL A 63 9.42 -14.66 3.29
C VAL A 63 9.19 -14.43 1.81
N VAL A 64 10.27 -14.58 1.03
CA VAL A 64 10.20 -14.63 -0.43
C VAL A 64 10.05 -16.09 -0.84
N ILE A 65 8.86 -16.48 -1.28
CA ILE A 65 8.57 -17.81 -1.78
C ILE A 65 9.10 -17.95 -3.21
N ILE A 66 10.03 -18.89 -3.39
CA ILE A 66 10.63 -19.28 -4.66
C ILE A 66 10.32 -20.76 -4.87
N TYR A 67 9.61 -21.08 -5.96
CA TYR A 67 9.18 -22.42 -6.38
C TYR A 67 8.22 -23.17 -5.44
N HIS A 68 8.49 -23.23 -4.14
CA HIS A 68 7.67 -23.96 -3.18
C HIS A 68 7.79 -23.41 -1.75
N VAL A 69 6.82 -23.80 -0.92
CA VAL A 69 6.81 -23.55 0.52
C VAL A 69 7.53 -24.71 1.23
N PRO A 70 8.66 -24.47 1.93
CA PRO A 70 9.32 -25.50 2.71
C PRO A 70 8.48 -25.84 3.94
N LYS A 71 8.40 -27.13 4.28
CA LYS A 71 7.61 -27.60 5.43
C LYS A 71 8.10 -26.98 6.74
N GLU A 72 9.41 -26.83 6.86
CA GLU A 72 10.10 -26.29 8.03
C GLU A 72 9.78 -24.81 8.28
N LEU A 73 9.27 -24.07 7.29
CA LEU A 73 8.75 -22.71 7.48
C LEU A 73 7.47 -22.71 8.31
N VAL A 74 6.59 -23.71 8.13
CA VAL A 74 5.40 -23.86 8.97
C VAL A 74 5.82 -24.10 10.42
N ASP A 75 6.80 -24.98 10.63
CA ASP A 75 7.36 -25.24 11.97
C ASP A 75 7.97 -23.97 12.56
N LEU A 76 8.71 -23.18 11.78
CA LEU A 76 9.26 -21.89 12.22
C LEU A 76 8.18 -20.90 12.64
N ILE A 77 7.08 -20.80 11.89
CA ILE A 77 5.97 -19.87 12.18
C ILE A 77 5.24 -20.29 13.48
N THR A 78 4.89 -21.56 13.60
CA THR A 78 4.04 -22.08 14.70
C THR A 78 4.68 -21.94 16.08
N ILE A 79 6.01 -22.00 16.17
CA ILE A 79 6.72 -21.82 17.44
C ILE A 79 6.77 -20.36 17.91
N GLN A 80 6.50 -19.39 17.03
CA GLN A 80 6.61 -17.96 17.38
C GLN A 80 5.43 -17.51 18.24
N LYS A 81 5.71 -17.17 19.49
CA LYS A 81 4.67 -16.65 20.42
C LYS A 81 4.42 -15.15 20.25
N ASN A 82 5.40 -14.43 19.71
CA ASN A 82 5.42 -12.97 19.68
C ASN A 82 5.32 -12.39 18.26
N LEU A 83 5.05 -13.22 17.25
CA LEU A 83 4.99 -12.76 15.86
C LEU A 83 3.83 -11.77 15.68
N LYS A 84 4.15 -10.58 15.17
CA LYS A 84 3.22 -9.47 14.94
C LYS A 84 3.11 -9.09 13.48
N CYS A 85 4.21 -9.20 12.74
CA CYS A 85 4.27 -8.86 11.33
C CYS A 85 4.64 -10.10 10.53
N PHE A 86 3.82 -10.43 9.54
CA PHE A 86 4.13 -11.47 8.58
C PHE A 86 4.03 -10.90 7.16
N GLY A 87 5.12 -11.00 6.42
CA GLY A 87 5.22 -10.66 5.01
C GLY A 87 5.43 -11.91 4.17
N MET A 88 4.78 -11.95 3.02
CA MET A 88 4.96 -13.01 2.03
C MET A 88 5.01 -12.39 0.64
N MET A 89 6.15 -12.53 -0.02
CA MET A 89 6.32 -12.22 -1.43
C MET A 89 6.41 -13.52 -2.22
N ILE A 90 5.64 -13.70 -3.28
CA ILE A 90 5.78 -14.84 -4.17
C ILE A 90 6.42 -14.38 -5.45
N HIS A 91 7.60 -14.94 -5.72
CA HIS A 91 8.34 -14.67 -6.93
C HIS A 91 7.74 -15.46 -8.10
N ASP A 92 7.61 -14.80 -9.26
CA ASP A 92 7.15 -15.43 -10.50
C ASP A 92 8.07 -16.61 -10.89
N GLY A 93 7.51 -17.81 -10.94
CA GLY A 93 8.15 -19.04 -11.40
C GLY A 93 7.25 -19.79 -12.39
N PRO A 94 7.62 -21.01 -12.82
CA PRO A 94 6.74 -21.83 -13.65
C PRO A 94 5.41 -22.08 -12.93
N LYS A 95 4.28 -21.81 -13.59
CA LYS A 95 2.91 -21.89 -13.01
C LYS A 95 2.55 -23.25 -12.41
N ASP A 96 3.24 -24.31 -12.85
CA ASP A 96 2.88 -25.70 -12.54
C ASP A 96 3.45 -26.22 -11.20
N GLU A 97 4.32 -25.46 -10.52
CA GLU A 97 5.05 -25.95 -9.33
C GLU A 97 4.52 -25.42 -7.98
N ILE A 98 3.79 -24.30 -7.94
CA ILE A 98 3.26 -23.74 -6.70
C ILE A 98 1.84 -24.28 -6.40
N ASN A 99 1.72 -25.60 -6.23
CA ASN A 99 0.42 -26.23 -5.98
C ASN A 99 -0.06 -26.17 -4.51
N SER A 100 0.63 -25.46 -3.60
CA SER A 100 0.32 -25.57 -2.15
C SER A 100 0.63 -24.38 -1.23
N ILE A 101 0.42 -23.13 -1.67
CA ILE A 101 0.26 -21.98 -0.75
C ILE A 101 -0.76 -22.22 0.40
N PRO A 102 -1.85 -23.02 0.25
CA PRO A 102 -2.78 -23.30 1.35
C PRO A 102 -2.14 -23.74 2.68
N LEU A 103 -0.97 -24.39 2.69
CA LEU A 103 -0.35 -24.89 3.92
C LEU A 103 0.12 -23.79 4.88
N LEU A 104 0.57 -22.63 4.40
CA LEU A 104 1.01 -21.53 5.30
C LEU A 104 -0.17 -20.86 6.00
N THR A 105 -1.32 -20.84 5.33
CA THR A 105 -2.47 -20.04 5.74
C THR A 105 -3.19 -20.56 6.99
N MET A 106 -3.01 -21.83 7.35
CA MET A 106 -3.73 -22.47 8.47
C MET A 106 -3.08 -22.28 9.83
N GLU A 107 -1.79 -21.91 9.88
CA GLU A 107 -0.97 -21.98 11.10
C GLU A 107 -0.40 -20.62 11.56
N LEU A 108 -0.79 -19.52 10.89
CA LEU A 108 -0.33 -18.19 11.26
C LEU A 108 -0.86 -17.76 12.65
N PRO A 109 -0.01 -17.18 13.53
CA PRO A 109 -0.41 -16.81 14.89
C PRO A 109 -1.51 -15.74 14.90
N LYS A 110 -2.57 -15.96 15.70
CA LYS A 110 -3.65 -14.97 15.91
C LYS A 110 -3.18 -13.66 16.56
N THR A 111 -1.91 -13.60 16.99
CA THR A 111 -1.24 -12.42 17.51
C THR A 111 -0.88 -11.40 16.43
N LEU A 112 -0.92 -11.79 15.15
CA LEU A 112 -0.58 -10.92 14.02
C LEU A 112 -1.41 -9.64 14.01
N THR A 113 -0.70 -8.53 13.84
CA THR A 113 -1.26 -7.18 13.70
C THR A 113 -1.00 -6.61 12.31
N ARG A 114 0.00 -7.11 11.58
CA ARG A 114 0.30 -6.71 10.20
C ARG A 114 0.45 -7.94 9.32
N PHE A 115 -0.23 -7.92 8.19
CA PHE A 115 -0.09 -8.91 7.13
C PHE A 115 0.18 -8.21 5.80
N VAL A 116 1.26 -8.61 5.14
CA VAL A 116 1.65 -8.13 3.81
C VAL A 116 1.71 -9.32 2.88
N VAL A 117 1.04 -9.22 1.74
CA VAL A 117 1.12 -10.21 0.67
C VAL A 117 1.38 -9.54 -0.66
N VAL A 118 2.45 -9.99 -1.31
CA VAL A 118 2.85 -9.56 -2.65
C VAL A 118 2.90 -10.79 -3.53
N GLY A 119 2.23 -10.79 -4.67
CA GLY A 119 2.30 -11.89 -5.62
C GLY A 119 2.22 -11.39 -7.06
N GLY A 120 2.95 -12.04 -7.96
CA GLY A 120 2.78 -11.78 -9.38
C GLY A 120 1.57 -12.52 -9.94
N ASN A 121 1.82 -13.49 -10.81
CA ASN A 121 0.81 -14.25 -11.56
C ASN A 121 0.12 -15.39 -10.79
N TYR A 122 0.25 -15.45 -9.46
CA TYR A 122 -0.23 -16.56 -8.66
C TYR A 122 -1.51 -16.26 -7.88
N LYS A 123 -2.44 -17.20 -7.92
CA LYS A 123 -3.67 -17.13 -7.14
C LYS A 123 -3.42 -17.45 -5.68
N ILE A 124 -3.83 -16.56 -4.79
CA ILE A 124 -3.75 -16.77 -3.34
C ILE A 124 -5.12 -16.57 -2.72
N SER A 125 -5.58 -17.59 -2.00
CA SER A 125 -6.77 -17.42 -1.17
C SER A 125 -6.43 -16.64 0.10
N LEU A 126 -7.02 -15.46 0.27
CA LEU A 126 -6.88 -14.65 1.49
C LEU A 126 -7.88 -15.05 2.59
N SER A 127 -8.65 -16.11 2.38
CA SER A 127 -9.79 -16.47 3.23
C SER A 127 -9.45 -16.85 4.67
N PHE A 128 -8.23 -17.27 4.95
CA PHE A 128 -7.76 -17.54 6.30
C PHE A 128 -7.75 -16.28 7.18
N LEU A 129 -7.62 -15.09 6.57
CA LEU A 129 -7.56 -13.82 7.30
C LEU A 129 -8.84 -13.52 8.09
N VAL A 130 -9.98 -14.15 7.75
CA VAL A 130 -11.27 -13.94 8.46
C VAL A 130 -11.18 -14.12 9.99
N ASN A 131 -10.20 -14.91 10.46
CA ASN A 131 -10.02 -15.21 11.88
C ASN A 131 -9.06 -14.26 12.62
N PHE A 132 -8.42 -13.31 11.92
CA PHE A 132 -7.37 -12.43 12.46
C PHE A 132 -7.97 -11.13 13.00
N THR A 133 -8.74 -11.23 14.06
CA THR A 133 -9.43 -10.08 14.68
C THR A 133 -8.50 -9.02 15.27
N ASN A 134 -7.22 -9.34 15.47
CA ASN A 134 -6.18 -8.41 15.92
C ASN A 134 -5.49 -7.66 14.78
N LEU A 135 -5.83 -7.95 13.51
CA LEU A 135 -5.19 -7.32 12.36
C LEU A 135 -5.46 -5.81 12.35
N GLN A 136 -4.37 -5.04 12.29
CA GLN A 136 -4.35 -3.58 12.25
C GLN A 136 -3.95 -3.07 10.87
N GLU A 137 -3.12 -3.81 10.16
CA GLU A 137 -2.59 -3.43 8.86
C GLU A 137 -2.70 -4.61 7.88
N LEU A 138 -3.33 -4.34 6.74
CA LEU A 138 -3.46 -5.29 5.64
C LEU A 138 -2.92 -4.63 4.36
N GLU A 139 -1.91 -5.26 3.77
CA GLU A 139 -1.33 -4.85 2.50
C GLU A 139 -1.43 -6.00 1.50
N ILE A 140 -2.03 -5.72 0.35
CA ILE A 140 -2.31 -6.65 -0.73
C ILE A 140 -1.75 -6.05 -2.01
N SER A 141 -0.88 -6.78 -2.70
CA SER A 141 -0.19 -6.28 -3.87
C SER A 141 -0.11 -7.38 -4.91
N PHE A 142 -0.85 -7.25 -6.00
CA PHE A 142 -0.89 -8.28 -7.05
C PHE A 142 -0.88 -7.70 -8.45
N ASP A 143 -0.16 -8.33 -9.36
CA ASP A 143 -0.07 -7.87 -10.75
C ASP A 143 -1.39 -8.01 -11.53
N PHE A 144 -2.28 -8.91 -11.11
CA PHE A 144 -3.56 -9.14 -11.77
C PHE A 144 -4.70 -9.33 -10.76
N SER A 145 -5.86 -8.72 -11.03
CA SER A 145 -7.06 -8.86 -10.17
C SER A 145 -7.53 -10.32 -9.99
N GLU A 146 -7.32 -11.16 -11.00
CA GLU A 146 -7.63 -12.61 -10.96
C GLU A 146 -6.78 -13.40 -9.96
N CYS A 147 -5.63 -12.85 -9.55
CA CYS A 147 -4.71 -13.46 -8.59
C CYS A 147 -5.18 -13.26 -7.14
N ILE A 148 -6.07 -12.28 -6.91
CA ILE A 148 -6.71 -12.04 -5.62
C ILE A 148 -7.93 -12.95 -5.47
N GLU A 149 -7.71 -14.25 -5.52
CA GLU A 149 -8.76 -15.24 -5.35
C GLU A 149 -9.32 -15.20 -3.92
N SER A 150 -10.61 -15.48 -3.75
CA SER A 150 -11.26 -15.53 -2.44
C SER A 150 -11.34 -14.19 -1.69
N PHE A 151 -11.11 -13.03 -2.32
CA PHE A 151 -11.41 -11.75 -1.65
C PHE A 151 -12.91 -11.65 -1.32
N GLU A 152 -13.79 -12.31 -2.08
CA GLU A 152 -15.20 -12.48 -1.77
C GLU A 152 -15.45 -13.18 -0.43
N LYS A 153 -14.49 -13.91 0.12
CA LYS A 153 -14.61 -14.49 1.47
C LYS A 153 -14.27 -13.48 2.56
N LEU A 154 -13.50 -12.43 2.24
CA LEU A 154 -13.20 -11.33 3.15
C LEU A 154 -14.29 -10.25 3.16
N GLN A 155 -15.18 -10.22 2.17
CA GLN A 155 -16.21 -9.19 2.05
C GLN A 155 -17.07 -9.02 3.32
N ASP A 156 -17.31 -10.12 4.05
CA ASP A 156 -18.13 -10.18 5.27
C ASP A 156 -17.31 -10.30 6.55
N ALA A 157 -15.99 -10.36 6.44
CA ALA A 157 -15.10 -10.46 7.58
C ALA A 157 -15.09 -9.16 8.40
N ILE A 158 -14.95 -9.31 9.72
CA ILE A 158 -14.90 -8.18 10.65
C ILE A 158 -13.51 -8.12 11.29
N PHE A 159 -12.80 -7.04 10.98
CA PHE A 159 -11.48 -6.70 11.50
C PHE A 159 -11.60 -5.48 12.42
N PRO A 160 -11.96 -5.68 13.70
CA PRO A 160 -12.28 -4.58 14.60
C PRO A 160 -11.10 -3.65 14.89
N GLN A 161 -9.86 -4.11 14.67
CA GLN A 161 -8.65 -3.31 14.91
C GLN A 161 -8.02 -2.73 13.65
N LEU A 162 -8.61 -2.97 12.47
CA LEU A 162 -8.02 -2.56 11.19
C LEU A 162 -7.96 -1.04 11.08
N GLN A 163 -6.75 -0.52 10.86
CA GLN A 163 -6.45 0.89 10.75
C GLN A 163 -5.81 1.25 9.41
N ILE A 164 -5.13 0.31 8.76
CA ILE A 164 -4.44 0.53 7.50
C ILE A 164 -4.84 -0.54 6.50
N LEU A 165 -5.33 -0.08 5.35
CA LEU A 165 -5.56 -0.90 4.18
C LEU A 165 -4.71 -0.35 3.02
N ILE A 166 -3.88 -1.21 2.43
CA ILE A 166 -3.06 -0.90 1.26
C ILE A 166 -3.38 -1.94 0.18
N ILE A 167 -3.71 -1.46 -1.01
CA ILE A 167 -3.96 -2.28 -2.21
C ILE A 167 -3.12 -1.67 -3.33
N LYS A 168 -2.23 -2.47 -3.92
CA LYS A 168 -1.27 -2.06 -4.97
C LYS A 168 -1.40 -2.92 -6.25
N TYR A 169 -1.07 -2.31 -7.38
CA TYR A 169 -1.06 -2.86 -8.75
C TYR A 169 -2.44 -3.27 -9.28
N SER A 170 -3.06 -4.31 -8.72
CA SER A 170 -4.43 -4.71 -9.05
C SER A 170 -5.38 -4.61 -7.86
N CYS A 171 -6.63 -4.28 -8.14
CA CYS A 171 -7.66 -4.21 -7.13
C CYS A 171 -8.53 -5.48 -7.13
N PRO A 172 -8.98 -5.98 -5.95
CA PRO A 172 -10.03 -6.98 -5.91
C PRO A 172 -11.29 -6.47 -6.61
N ARG A 173 -12.20 -7.36 -7.03
CA ARG A 173 -13.51 -6.96 -7.56
C ARG A 173 -14.18 -5.92 -6.65
N MET A 174 -14.53 -4.78 -7.25
CA MET A 174 -14.97 -3.57 -6.55
C MET A 174 -16.14 -3.81 -5.60
N GLU A 175 -17.10 -4.65 -5.99
CA GLU A 175 -18.27 -5.01 -5.17
C GLU A 175 -17.88 -5.62 -3.81
N PHE A 176 -16.83 -6.45 -3.77
CA PHE A 176 -16.36 -7.09 -2.55
C PHE A 176 -15.57 -6.11 -1.68
N LEU A 177 -14.74 -5.26 -2.29
CA LEU A 177 -14.03 -4.20 -1.58
C LEU A 177 -15.00 -3.19 -0.96
N ILE A 178 -16.05 -2.79 -1.68
CA ILE A 178 -17.10 -1.91 -1.16
C ILE A 178 -17.77 -2.53 0.07
N LYS A 179 -18.11 -3.83 0.01
CA LYS A 179 -18.74 -4.51 1.15
C LYS A 179 -17.78 -4.64 2.34
N PHE A 180 -16.51 -4.97 2.07
CA PHE A 180 -15.46 -5.00 3.08
C PHE A 180 -15.34 -3.64 3.81
N LEU A 181 -15.33 -2.53 3.07
CA LEU A 181 -15.24 -1.17 3.65
C LEU A 181 -16.47 -0.78 4.44
N LYS A 182 -17.67 -1.24 4.05
CA LYS A 182 -18.89 -1.04 4.85
C LYS A 182 -18.78 -1.66 6.25
N ASN A 183 -18.12 -2.81 6.34
CA ASN A 183 -17.95 -3.54 7.60
C ASN A 183 -16.77 -3.02 8.44
N ASN A 184 -15.66 -2.65 7.79
CA ASN A 184 -14.38 -2.39 8.47
C ASN A 184 -13.94 -0.92 8.44
N GLY A 185 -14.62 -0.07 7.68
CA GLY A 185 -14.19 1.31 7.40
C GLY A 185 -14.10 2.23 8.62
N LYS A 186 -14.91 1.98 9.66
CA LYS A 186 -15.05 2.88 10.81
C LYS A 186 -13.71 3.18 11.52
N ASN A 187 -12.82 2.20 11.58
CA ASN A 187 -11.54 2.31 12.30
C ASN A 187 -10.35 2.62 11.38
N LEU A 188 -10.56 2.64 10.06
CA LEU A 188 -9.50 2.95 9.10
C LEU A 188 -9.01 4.40 9.26
N LYS A 189 -7.69 4.52 9.34
CA LYS A 189 -6.93 5.77 9.36
C LYS A 189 -6.17 5.99 8.05
N LYS A 190 -5.80 4.91 7.36
CA LYS A 190 -5.14 4.97 6.05
C LYS A 190 -5.80 3.99 5.09
N ILE A 191 -6.16 4.49 3.91
CA ILE A 191 -6.55 3.71 2.74
C ILE A 191 -5.59 4.16 1.64
N HIS A 192 -4.85 3.21 1.09
CA HIS A 192 -4.00 3.45 -0.04
C HIS A 192 -4.38 2.49 -1.16
N ILE A 193 -5.01 3.01 -2.20
CA ILE A 193 -5.31 2.27 -3.41
C ILE A 193 -4.43 2.90 -4.48
N ASP A 194 -3.60 2.06 -5.10
CA ASP A 194 -2.69 2.40 -6.19
C ASP A 194 -2.79 1.28 -7.23
N VAL A 195 -3.59 1.47 -8.27
CA VAL A 195 -4.01 0.37 -9.16
C VAL A 195 -3.68 0.78 -10.58
N ASP A 196 -2.91 -0.06 -11.27
CA ASP A 196 -2.49 0.09 -12.66
C ASP A 196 -3.55 -0.44 -13.64
N ASP A 197 -4.48 -1.29 -13.16
CA ASP A 197 -5.57 -1.91 -13.92
C ASP A 197 -6.65 -0.90 -14.35
N CYS A 198 -6.28 -0.07 -15.31
CA CYS A 198 -7.16 0.58 -16.27
C CYS A 198 -7.31 -0.29 -17.53
N GLU A 199 -6.81 -1.53 -17.54
CA GLU A 199 -6.86 -2.48 -18.65
C GLU A 199 -7.99 -3.50 -18.54
N SER A 200 -8.98 -3.27 -17.66
CA SER A 200 -10.19 -4.08 -17.71
C SER A 200 -10.90 -3.75 -19.03
N GLY A 201 -10.96 -4.71 -19.96
CA GLY A 201 -11.65 -4.62 -21.25
C GLY A 201 -13.18 -4.46 -21.14
N ILE A 202 -13.65 -3.88 -20.04
CA ILE A 202 -15.00 -3.40 -19.82
C ILE A 202 -15.01 -1.93 -20.28
N SER A 203 -16.10 -1.51 -20.92
CA SER A 203 -16.24 -0.15 -21.44
C SER A 203 -15.82 0.91 -20.42
N GLU A 204 -15.09 1.94 -20.88
CA GLU A 204 -14.50 3.04 -20.09
C GLU A 204 -15.43 3.63 -19.01
N ASP A 205 -16.74 3.68 -19.27
CA ASP A 205 -17.74 4.20 -18.32
C ASP A 205 -17.93 3.34 -17.06
N SER A 206 -17.72 2.02 -17.14
CA SER A 206 -18.02 1.08 -16.03
C SER A 206 -16.96 1.08 -14.92
N ASP A 207 -15.68 1.29 -15.28
CA ASP A 207 -14.59 1.42 -14.32
C ASP A 207 -14.72 2.72 -13.52
N VAL A 208 -15.11 3.80 -14.22
CA VAL A 208 -15.33 5.13 -13.62
C VAL A 208 -16.45 5.09 -12.59
N ASP A 209 -17.58 4.48 -12.91
CA ASP A 209 -18.72 4.36 -11.98
C ASP A 209 -18.37 3.50 -10.76
N SER A 210 -17.49 2.51 -10.93
CA SER A 210 -17.04 1.64 -9.85
C SER A 210 -16.12 2.37 -8.86
N ILE A 211 -15.17 3.16 -9.35
CA ILE A 211 -14.31 4.02 -8.52
C ILE A 211 -15.16 5.06 -7.77
N ASN A 212 -16.15 5.65 -8.42
CA ASN A 212 -17.06 6.60 -7.77
C ASN A 212 -17.88 5.95 -6.66
N SER A 213 -18.38 4.75 -6.89
CA SER A 213 -19.08 3.95 -5.87
C SER A 213 -18.19 3.60 -4.68
N LEU A 214 -16.92 3.28 -4.94
CA LEU A 214 -15.91 3.05 -3.91
C LEU A 214 -15.67 4.31 -3.07
N ASN A 215 -15.44 5.46 -3.70
CA ASN A 215 -15.19 6.72 -3.01
C ASN A 215 -16.40 7.21 -2.20
N LEU A 216 -17.63 7.03 -2.71
CA LEU A 216 -18.86 7.29 -1.95
C LEU A 216 -18.96 6.37 -0.72
N THR A 217 -18.53 5.12 -0.85
CA THR A 217 -18.48 4.17 0.27
C THR A 217 -17.44 4.62 1.30
N ILE A 218 -16.23 5.01 0.87
CA ILE A 218 -15.20 5.56 1.76
C ILE A 218 -15.74 6.78 2.51
N ALA A 219 -16.33 7.73 1.79
CA ALA A 219 -16.93 8.93 2.37
C ALA A 219 -18.00 8.62 3.42
N LYS A 220 -18.78 7.56 3.23
CA LYS A 220 -19.89 7.21 4.14
C LYS A 220 -19.44 6.36 5.34
N TYR A 221 -18.50 5.45 5.14
CA TYR A 221 -18.18 4.40 6.11
C TYR A 221 -16.79 4.55 6.77
N CYS A 222 -15.95 5.47 6.29
CA CYS A 222 -14.59 5.72 6.82
C CYS A 222 -14.42 7.13 7.40
N PRO A 223 -15.20 7.54 8.43
CA PRO A 223 -15.18 8.91 8.94
C PRO A 223 -13.85 9.30 9.63
N ASN A 224 -13.07 8.32 10.10
CA ASN A 224 -11.82 8.52 10.84
C ASN A 224 -10.56 8.50 9.96
N ILE A 225 -10.73 8.46 8.64
CA ILE A 225 -9.62 8.42 7.70
C ILE A 225 -8.77 9.68 7.81
N ARG A 226 -7.44 9.51 7.79
CA ARG A 226 -6.45 10.59 7.86
C ARG A 226 -5.59 10.66 6.60
N LYS A 227 -5.33 9.53 5.97
CA LYS A 227 -4.60 9.44 4.70
C LYS A 227 -5.40 8.63 3.68
N LEU A 228 -5.62 9.21 2.51
CA LEU A 228 -6.37 8.57 1.43
C LEU A 228 -5.56 8.63 0.13
N SER A 229 -5.40 7.50 -0.56
CA SER A 229 -4.99 7.42 -1.96
C SER A 229 -6.06 6.70 -2.74
N THR A 230 -6.60 7.35 -3.78
CA THR A 230 -7.60 6.78 -4.69
C THR A 230 -7.73 7.67 -5.95
N GLY A 231 -8.29 7.12 -7.01
CA GLY A 231 -8.68 7.88 -8.20
C GLY A 231 -10.01 8.58 -8.03
N PHE A 232 -10.20 9.70 -8.73
CA PHE A 232 -11.49 10.36 -8.89
C PHE A 232 -11.68 10.67 -10.36
N SER A 233 -12.79 10.23 -10.96
CA SER A 233 -13.07 10.60 -12.35
C SER A 233 -13.39 12.08 -12.50
N ASP A 234 -13.29 12.61 -13.71
CA ASP A 234 -13.72 13.97 -14.06
C ASP A 234 -15.19 14.28 -13.67
N LYS A 235 -16.06 13.26 -13.71
CA LYS A 235 -17.47 13.33 -13.27
C LYS A 235 -17.65 13.20 -11.75
N ALA A 236 -16.58 12.95 -10.99
CA ALA A 236 -16.62 12.60 -9.57
C ALA A 236 -16.47 13.77 -8.60
N LEU A 237 -16.49 15.02 -9.08
CA LEU A 237 -16.27 16.21 -8.26
C LEU A 237 -17.24 16.28 -7.07
N GLU A 238 -18.51 15.90 -7.28
CA GLU A 238 -19.49 15.86 -6.19
C GLU A 238 -19.17 14.78 -5.14
N THR A 239 -18.66 13.62 -5.57
CA THR A 239 -18.18 12.57 -4.67
C THR A 239 -17.01 13.05 -3.81
N LEU A 240 -16.06 13.78 -4.40
CA LEU A 240 -14.93 14.36 -3.67
C LEU A 240 -15.39 15.39 -2.62
N LYS A 241 -16.41 16.21 -2.93
CA LYS A 241 -17.03 17.11 -1.94
C LYS A 241 -17.68 16.34 -0.79
N ILE A 242 -18.48 15.32 -1.09
CA ILE A 242 -19.11 14.46 -0.08
C ILE A 242 -18.04 13.83 0.82
N LEU A 243 -16.93 13.38 0.23
CA LEU A 243 -15.80 12.82 0.94
C LEU A 243 -15.19 13.82 1.92
N PHE A 244 -14.86 15.04 1.48
CA PHE A 244 -14.29 16.06 2.38
C PHE A 244 -15.24 16.48 3.51
N ASN A 245 -16.55 16.50 3.27
CA ASN A 245 -17.54 16.84 4.28
C ASN A 245 -17.65 15.77 5.38
N ASN A 246 -17.56 14.49 5.01
CA ASN A 246 -17.73 13.38 5.93
C ASN A 246 -16.42 12.93 6.59
N CYS A 247 -15.29 13.01 5.87
CA CYS A 247 -13.96 12.61 6.34
C CYS A 247 -13.20 13.80 6.93
N GLN A 248 -13.70 14.36 8.02
CA GLN A 248 -13.18 15.63 8.55
C GLN A 248 -11.77 15.53 9.14
N TYR A 249 -11.29 14.33 9.46
CA TYR A 249 -9.93 14.10 9.95
C TYR A 249 -8.91 13.87 8.83
N LEU A 250 -9.30 14.02 7.57
CA LEU A 250 -8.40 13.83 6.44
C LEU A 250 -7.29 14.91 6.46
N GLU A 251 -6.05 14.43 6.56
CA GLU A 251 -4.83 15.22 6.69
C GLU A 251 -4.00 15.18 5.39
N SER A 252 -4.08 14.06 4.67
CA SER A 252 -3.33 13.78 3.45
C SER A 252 -4.22 13.13 2.40
N ILE A 253 -4.14 13.63 1.17
CA ILE A 253 -4.81 13.02 0.02
C ILE A 253 -3.86 12.86 -1.16
N LYS A 254 -3.81 11.65 -1.71
CA LYS A 254 -3.18 11.30 -2.99
C LYS A 254 -4.28 11.12 -4.02
N ILE A 255 -4.27 11.95 -5.06
CA ILE A 255 -5.28 12.03 -6.12
C ILE A 255 -4.64 11.63 -7.44
N TRP A 256 -5.29 10.73 -8.17
CA TRP A 256 -4.88 10.41 -9.54
C TRP A 256 -5.34 11.49 -10.51
N CYS A 257 -4.45 11.92 -11.40
CA CYS A 257 -4.68 12.93 -12.43
C CYS A 257 -4.30 12.39 -13.82
N GLY A 258 -4.96 12.88 -14.88
CA GLY A 258 -4.75 12.41 -16.26
C GLY A 258 -6.02 11.90 -16.91
N ASP A 259 -6.04 11.84 -18.25
CA ASP A 259 -7.12 11.37 -19.13
C ASP A 259 -8.55 11.27 -18.53
N ARG A 260 -8.87 10.16 -17.85
CA ARG A 260 -10.20 9.84 -17.29
C ARG A 260 -10.43 10.29 -15.84
N PHE A 261 -9.41 10.86 -15.21
CA PHE A 261 -9.40 11.36 -13.85
C PHE A 261 -9.46 12.89 -13.80
N LEU A 262 -9.67 13.45 -12.60
CA LEU A 262 -9.65 14.90 -12.38
C LEU A 262 -8.33 15.51 -12.87
N ASN A 263 -8.40 16.67 -13.51
CA ASN A 263 -7.20 17.47 -13.77
C ASN A 263 -6.72 18.15 -12.47
N GLU A 264 -5.47 18.61 -12.46
CA GLU A 264 -4.84 19.16 -11.25
C GLU A 264 -5.57 20.39 -10.75
N LYS A 265 -6.03 21.26 -11.66
CA LYS A 265 -6.75 22.48 -11.30
C LYS A 265 -8.01 22.14 -10.49
N GLU A 266 -8.86 21.26 -11.02
CA GLU A 266 -10.10 20.85 -10.34
C GLU A 266 -9.82 20.18 -9.00
N ALA A 267 -8.79 19.31 -8.94
CA ALA A 267 -8.38 18.66 -7.71
C ALA A 267 -7.94 19.69 -6.65
N LEU A 268 -7.05 20.61 -7.01
CA LEU A 268 -6.50 21.65 -6.14
C LEU A 268 -7.59 22.64 -5.67
N GLU A 269 -8.44 23.11 -6.58
CA GLU A 269 -9.57 24.00 -6.25
C GLU A 269 -10.57 23.33 -5.30
N THR A 270 -10.86 22.04 -5.52
CA THR A 270 -11.78 21.29 -4.65
C THR A 270 -11.18 21.09 -3.26
N VAL A 271 -9.89 20.77 -3.16
CA VAL A 271 -9.20 20.67 -1.86
C VAL A 271 -9.23 22.01 -1.14
N LEU A 272 -8.92 23.13 -1.81
CA LEU A 272 -8.96 24.47 -1.21
C LEU A 272 -10.34 24.81 -0.65
N LYS A 273 -11.38 24.53 -1.42
CA LYS A 273 -12.74 24.98 -1.13
C LYS A 273 -13.45 24.13 -0.07
N TYR A 274 -13.23 22.82 -0.07
CA TYR A 274 -14.05 21.88 0.71
C TYR A 274 -13.28 21.17 1.82
N SER A 275 -11.95 21.07 1.75
CA SER A 275 -11.18 20.43 2.81
C SER A 275 -10.89 21.37 3.98
N LYS A 276 -10.89 20.84 5.20
CA LYS A 276 -10.59 21.61 6.42
C LYS A 276 -9.21 21.32 7.00
N ASN A 277 -8.81 20.05 7.03
CA ASN A 277 -7.64 19.60 7.78
C ASN A 277 -6.46 19.13 6.93
N ILE A 278 -6.64 19.03 5.61
CA ILE A 278 -5.60 18.61 4.67
C ILE A 278 -4.44 19.59 4.70
N TYR A 279 -3.24 19.05 4.89
CA TYR A 279 -1.97 19.75 4.74
C TYR A 279 -0.99 19.02 3.82
N GLU A 280 -1.33 17.82 3.33
CA GLU A 280 -0.53 17.08 2.36
C GLU A 280 -1.38 16.75 1.12
N ILE A 281 -0.90 17.17 -0.05
CA ILE A 281 -1.51 16.85 -1.34
C ILE A 281 -0.45 16.14 -2.18
N ILE A 282 -0.82 14.97 -2.70
CA ILE A 282 0.01 14.19 -3.60
C ILE A 282 -0.75 14.08 -4.92
N LEU A 283 -0.17 14.56 -6.00
CA LEU A 283 -0.71 14.41 -7.36
C LEU A 283 0.01 13.25 -8.03
N GLN A 284 -0.71 12.20 -8.39
CA GLN A 284 -0.16 11.06 -9.13
C GLN A 284 -0.70 11.10 -10.55
N TYR A 285 0.19 11.32 -11.51
CA TYR A 285 -0.18 11.30 -12.91
C TYR A 285 -0.32 9.84 -13.36
N GLN A 286 -1.48 9.45 -13.89
CA GLN A 286 -1.69 8.10 -14.45
C GLN A 286 -1.51 8.10 -15.97
N PHE A 287 -2.03 9.12 -16.64
CA PHE A 287 -2.02 9.25 -18.10
C PHE A 287 -1.72 10.70 -18.52
N ASP A 288 -1.62 10.94 -19.82
CA ASP A 288 -1.50 12.30 -20.35
C ASP A 288 -2.69 13.17 -19.91
N LEU A 289 -2.39 14.41 -19.58
CA LEU A 289 -3.41 15.38 -19.19
C LEU A 289 -4.13 15.91 -20.43
N LYS A 290 -5.46 16.04 -20.31
CA LYS A 290 -6.26 16.77 -21.30
C LYS A 290 -6.01 18.28 -21.24
N PHE A 291 -5.72 18.80 -20.04
CA PHE A 291 -5.53 20.23 -19.79
C PHE A 291 -4.36 20.43 -18.83
N GLU A 292 -3.47 21.38 -19.16
CA GLU A 292 -2.36 21.78 -18.31
C GLU A 292 -2.82 22.80 -17.27
N LEU A 293 -2.33 22.66 -16.04
CA LEU A 293 -2.45 23.69 -15.01
C LEU A 293 -1.61 24.91 -15.40
N PHE A 294 -2.25 26.06 -15.58
CA PHE A 294 -1.52 27.29 -15.92
C PHE A 294 -0.73 27.82 -14.71
N PRO A 295 0.44 28.45 -14.92
CA PRO A 295 1.22 29.05 -13.84
C PRO A 295 0.43 30.03 -12.98
N SER A 296 -0.42 30.85 -13.60
CA SER A 296 -1.28 31.79 -12.87
C SER A 296 -2.32 31.10 -11.96
N GLU A 297 -2.80 29.92 -12.35
CA GLU A 297 -3.74 29.12 -11.55
C GLU A 297 -3.03 28.48 -10.36
N LEU A 298 -1.82 27.96 -10.57
CA LEU A 298 -0.97 27.43 -9.49
C LEU A 298 -0.58 28.52 -8.48
N GLU A 299 -0.20 29.71 -8.97
CA GLU A 299 0.10 30.84 -8.09
C GLU A 299 -1.14 31.27 -7.30
N SER A 300 -2.31 31.38 -7.94
CA SER A 300 -3.57 31.67 -7.24
C SER A 300 -3.87 30.63 -6.17
N PHE A 301 -3.65 29.35 -6.46
CA PHE A 301 -3.81 28.26 -5.49
C PHE A 301 -2.97 28.50 -4.23
N PHE A 302 -1.68 28.83 -4.36
CA PHE A 302 -0.83 29.07 -3.19
C PHE A 302 -1.19 30.35 -2.43
N ILE A 303 -1.61 31.40 -3.13
CA ILE A 303 -2.13 32.64 -2.51
C ILE A 303 -3.34 32.31 -1.64
N ASP A 304 -4.26 31.50 -2.15
CA ASP A 304 -5.46 31.09 -1.43
C ASP A 304 -5.18 30.08 -0.33
N TRP A 305 -4.20 29.18 -0.52
CA TRP A 305 -3.74 28.25 0.50
C TRP A 305 -3.27 28.99 1.75
N LYS A 306 -2.51 30.07 1.59
CA LYS A 306 -2.03 30.93 2.68
C LYS A 306 -3.18 31.55 3.51
N LYS A 307 -4.38 31.68 2.93
CA LYS A 307 -5.55 32.27 3.60
C LYS A 307 -6.33 31.24 4.43
N ARG A 308 -6.04 29.94 4.34
CA ARG A 308 -6.77 28.88 5.04
C ARG A 308 -6.64 29.00 6.56
N ILE A 309 -7.68 28.56 7.27
CA ILE A 309 -7.71 28.49 8.73
C ILE A 309 -8.00 27.04 9.14
N PRO A 310 -7.11 26.38 9.92
CA PRO A 310 -5.82 26.88 10.38
C PRO A 310 -4.79 27.00 9.24
N GLN A 311 -3.88 27.96 9.35
CA GLN A 311 -2.75 28.09 8.42
C GLN A 311 -1.76 26.95 8.68
N LYS A 312 -1.89 25.86 7.91
CA LYS A 312 -0.92 24.76 7.89
C LYS A 312 -0.11 24.85 6.61
N PRO A 313 1.23 24.80 6.68
CA PRO A 313 2.03 24.82 5.48
C PRO A 313 1.84 23.50 4.72
N LEU A 314 1.80 23.60 3.39
CA LEU A 314 1.51 22.49 2.49
C LEU A 314 2.73 21.58 2.33
N SER A 315 2.51 20.27 2.43
CA SER A 315 3.38 19.25 1.83
C SER A 315 2.82 18.94 0.44
N PHE A 316 3.58 19.23 -0.61
CA PHE A 316 3.14 19.08 -1.99
C PHE A 316 4.04 18.09 -2.73
N VAL A 317 3.46 16.97 -3.16
CA VAL A 317 4.22 15.89 -3.79
C VAL A 317 3.66 15.61 -5.18
N ILE A 318 4.56 15.40 -6.13
CA ILE A 318 4.22 14.97 -7.49
C ILE A 318 4.80 13.59 -7.69
N ILE A 319 3.96 12.63 -8.08
CA ILE A 319 4.39 11.29 -8.46
C ILE A 319 4.38 11.22 -9.99
N ASP A 320 5.56 10.97 -10.52
CA ASP A 320 5.87 10.81 -11.94
C ASP A 320 5.12 9.62 -12.53
N SER A 321 4.51 9.76 -13.71
CA SER A 321 4.28 8.64 -14.63
C SER A 321 5.20 8.82 -15.83
N ALA A 322 5.95 7.75 -16.14
CA ALA A 322 6.87 7.70 -17.28
C ALA A 322 6.21 8.10 -18.62
N PHE A 323 4.88 8.06 -18.69
CA PHE A 323 4.11 8.35 -19.89
C PHE A 323 3.60 9.79 -19.97
N CYS A 324 3.50 10.53 -18.86
CA CYS A 324 2.87 11.86 -18.84
C CYS A 324 3.87 12.98 -19.19
N LYS A 325 3.68 13.64 -20.33
CA LYS A 325 4.60 14.68 -20.85
C LYS A 325 4.31 16.08 -20.32
N ASN A 326 3.05 16.39 -20.05
CA ASN A 326 2.58 17.75 -19.77
C ASN A 326 2.40 18.03 -18.27
N ARG A 327 3.19 17.37 -17.42
CA ARG A 327 3.08 17.48 -15.96
C ARG A 327 3.45 18.87 -15.45
N LEU A 328 2.90 19.22 -14.29
CA LEU A 328 3.14 20.51 -13.67
C LEU A 328 4.64 20.74 -13.34
N ASP A 329 5.42 19.68 -13.06
CA ASP A 329 6.86 19.76 -12.77
C ASP A 329 7.72 20.02 -14.00
N LYS A 330 7.20 19.75 -15.21
CA LYS A 330 7.92 20.00 -16.48
C LYS A 330 7.84 21.46 -16.92
N ASN A 331 6.91 22.23 -16.36
CA ASN A 331 6.80 23.65 -16.65
C ASN A 331 7.75 24.47 -15.75
N VAL A 332 8.69 25.16 -16.39
CA VAL A 332 9.72 25.98 -15.70
C VAL A 332 9.12 27.10 -14.85
N GLU A 333 8.01 27.69 -15.28
CA GLU A 333 7.33 28.76 -14.55
C GLU A 333 6.63 28.21 -13.30
N ASN A 334 5.95 27.05 -13.40
CA ASN A 334 5.39 26.36 -12.25
C ASN A 334 6.45 26.07 -11.19
N MET A 335 7.62 25.57 -11.61
CA MET A 335 8.71 25.28 -10.67
C MET A 335 9.24 26.54 -9.97
N LYS A 336 9.35 27.67 -10.68
CA LYS A 336 9.72 28.97 -10.06
C LYS A 336 8.70 29.44 -9.04
N ILE A 337 7.41 29.25 -9.33
CA ILE A 337 6.32 29.56 -8.41
C ILE A 337 6.46 28.68 -7.15
N ILE A 338 6.59 27.36 -7.30
CA ILE A 338 6.76 26.42 -6.18
C ILE A 338 7.96 26.80 -5.32
N GLU A 339 9.11 27.10 -5.93
CA GLU A 339 10.31 27.53 -5.20
C GLU A 339 10.07 28.83 -4.42
N THR A 340 9.36 29.78 -5.02
CA THR A 340 8.98 31.05 -4.38
C THR A 340 8.10 30.80 -3.15
N TYR A 341 7.05 29.99 -3.28
CA TYR A 341 6.14 29.68 -2.18
C TYR A 341 6.75 28.74 -1.12
N THR A 342 7.79 27.99 -1.49
CA THR A 342 8.63 27.24 -0.54
C THR A 342 9.46 28.20 0.31
N LYS A 343 10.14 29.19 -0.30
CA LYS A 343 10.89 30.24 0.42
C LYS A 343 9.99 31.10 1.32
N LEU A 344 8.73 31.31 0.93
CA LEU A 344 7.73 32.02 1.72
C LEU A 344 7.12 31.17 2.85
N GLY A 345 7.49 29.89 2.97
CA GLY A 345 6.98 28.98 4.00
C GLY A 345 5.53 28.52 3.81
N VAL A 346 4.94 28.79 2.64
CA VAL A 346 3.58 28.31 2.28
C VAL A 346 3.63 26.83 1.94
N VAL A 347 4.65 26.43 1.18
CA VAL A 347 5.01 25.03 0.92
C VAL A 347 6.15 24.65 1.87
N LYS A 348 5.93 23.69 2.75
CA LYS A 348 6.94 23.19 3.69
C LYS A 348 7.87 22.20 3.01
N ASN A 349 7.28 21.24 2.31
CA ASN A 349 7.98 20.17 1.63
C ASN A 349 7.46 20.13 0.19
N PHE A 350 8.38 20.09 -0.76
CA PHE A 350 8.08 19.80 -2.16
C PHE A 350 8.95 18.64 -2.62
N GLU A 351 8.32 17.59 -3.14
CA GLU A 351 9.00 16.37 -3.58
C GLU A 351 8.45 15.93 -4.95
N ILE A 352 9.35 15.42 -5.77
CA ILE A 352 9.01 14.72 -7.01
C ILE A 352 9.51 13.29 -6.81
N GLY A 353 8.59 12.33 -6.83
CA GLY A 353 8.87 10.91 -6.64
C GLY A 353 8.47 10.08 -7.86
N ASP A 354 8.95 8.85 -7.90
CA ASP A 354 8.57 7.85 -8.90
C ASP A 354 7.42 6.96 -8.37
N TYR A 355 6.79 6.16 -9.25
CA TYR A 355 5.87 5.10 -8.81
C TYR A 355 6.59 4.18 -7.81
N SER A 356 5.97 3.94 -6.65
CA SER A 356 6.55 3.15 -5.55
C SER A 356 5.56 2.18 -4.91
#